data_AF-A0A2H9RMY8-F1
#
_entry.id   AF-A0A2H9RMY8-F1
#
_cell.length_a   1.000
_cell.length_b   1.000
_cell.length_c   1.000
_cell.angle_alpha   90.00
_cell.angle_beta   90.00
_cell.angle_gamma   90.00
#
_symmetry.space_group_name_H-M   'P 1'
#
loop_
_entity.id
_entity.type
_entity.pdbx_description
1 polymer ?
#
loop_
_entity_poly.entity_id
_entity_poly.type
_entity_poly.pdbx_seq_one_letter_code
_entity_poly.pdbx_strand_id
1 'polypeptide(L)'
;MNFQFFYEKLVDSDEYKKFIKKNPKAYLCSCLFILDREHSGKENKIHFDFWLPSEKKMNSFRVDGKVEFMPVENFETKPFEKVSVEHTFNLEDFEKMIMDKMTEEKINGRIQKLLFSLQRSNGKDFLIVTGFLNNLGLIKVNISIEENKIIDFEKKSFFDMMKIVKGKGKKE
;
A
#
# COMPACT_ATOMS: atom_id res chain seq x y z
N MET A 1 -0.19 -0.44 13.66
CA MET A 1 0.24 -1.53 12.77
C MET A 1 1.68 -1.26 12.41
N ASN A 2 2.59 -2.01 13.04
CA ASN A 2 4.02 -1.83 12.89
C ASN A 2 4.56 -2.68 11.72
N PHE A 3 5.29 -2.08 10.78
CA PHE A 3 5.82 -2.78 9.61
C PHE A 3 6.70 -3.98 9.98
N GLN A 4 7.68 -3.73 10.85
CA GLN A 4 8.72 -4.69 11.21
C GLN A 4 8.12 -5.97 11.82
N PHE A 5 7.15 -5.82 12.73
CA PHE A 5 6.45 -6.95 13.34
C PHE A 5 5.82 -7.89 12.31
N PHE A 6 5.15 -7.35 11.28
CA PHE A 6 4.49 -8.18 10.27
C PHE A 6 5.47 -8.77 9.26
N TYR A 7 6.57 -8.05 8.98
CA TYR A 7 7.64 -8.57 8.14
C TYR A 7 8.37 -9.74 8.83
N GLU A 8 8.68 -9.63 10.12
CA GLU A 8 9.27 -10.70 10.94
C GLU A 8 8.36 -11.93 10.96
N LYS A 9 7.07 -11.73 11.25
CA LYS A 9 6.06 -12.79 11.19
C LYS A 9 6.02 -13.51 9.84
N LEU A 10 6.20 -12.78 8.73
CA LEU A 10 6.27 -13.37 7.41
C LEU A 10 7.54 -14.21 7.25
N VAL A 11 8.72 -13.65 7.52
CA VAL A 11 10.00 -14.33 7.25
C VAL A 11 10.20 -15.58 8.10
N ASP A 12 9.59 -15.61 9.30
CA ASP A 12 9.63 -16.76 10.19
C ASP A 12 8.67 -17.89 9.78
N SER A 13 7.72 -17.62 8.88
CA SER A 13 6.75 -18.62 8.41
C SER A 13 7.38 -19.70 7.52
N ASP A 14 6.82 -20.91 7.60
CA ASP A 14 7.21 -22.02 6.72
C ASP A 14 6.85 -21.73 5.26
N GLU A 15 5.73 -21.05 5.04
CA GLU A 15 5.25 -20.64 3.72
C GLU A 15 6.28 -19.75 3.01
N TYR A 16 6.82 -18.74 3.71
CA TYR A 16 7.85 -17.87 3.18
C TYR A 16 9.17 -18.61 2.93
N LYS A 17 9.63 -19.40 3.91
CA LYS A 17 10.88 -20.18 3.80
C LYS A 17 10.84 -21.13 2.59
N LYS A 18 9.72 -21.82 2.37
CA LYS A 18 9.49 -22.67 1.19
C LYS A 18 9.47 -21.85 -0.10
N PHE A 19 8.82 -20.69 -0.09
CA PHE A 19 8.72 -19.80 -1.25
C PHE A 19 10.09 -19.28 -1.71
N ILE A 20 10.92 -18.76 -0.80
CA ILE A 20 12.25 -18.24 -1.14
C ILE A 20 13.19 -19.38 -1.58
N LYS A 21 13.12 -20.56 -0.95
CA LYS A 21 13.88 -21.73 -1.42
C LYS A 21 13.56 -22.10 -2.86
N LYS A 22 12.28 -21.99 -3.26
CA LYS A 22 11.83 -22.25 -4.63
C LYS A 22 12.17 -21.09 -5.58
N ASN A 23 12.17 -19.85 -5.08
CA ASN A 23 12.34 -18.63 -5.88
C ASN A 23 13.47 -17.76 -5.31
N PRO A 24 14.74 -18.17 -5.41
CA PRO A 24 15.86 -17.49 -4.74
C PRO A 24 16.14 -16.07 -5.25
N LYS A 25 15.61 -15.71 -6.43
CA LYS A 25 15.72 -14.36 -7.01
C LYS A 25 14.52 -13.47 -6.69
N ALA A 26 13.50 -13.99 -6.00
CA ALA A 26 12.33 -13.19 -5.63
C ALA A 26 12.73 -12.13 -4.60
N TYR A 27 12.09 -10.96 -4.66
CA TYR A 27 12.32 -9.89 -3.71
C TYR A 27 11.03 -9.15 -3.39
N LEU A 28 10.95 -8.61 -2.17
CA LEU A 28 9.85 -7.77 -1.74
C LEU A 28 9.83 -6.48 -2.57
N CYS A 29 8.72 -6.21 -3.22
CA CYS A 29 8.58 -5.06 -4.13
C CYS A 29 7.43 -4.11 -3.76
N SER A 30 6.50 -4.56 -2.93
CA SER A 30 5.43 -3.72 -2.38
C SER A 30 4.93 -4.30 -1.06
N CYS A 31 4.42 -3.44 -0.19
CA CYS A 31 3.59 -3.85 0.93
C CYS A 31 2.30 -3.04 0.93
N LEU A 32 1.14 -3.71 0.98
CA LEU A 32 -0.16 -3.07 1.08
C LEU A 32 -0.75 -3.28 2.47
N PHE A 33 -1.04 -2.18 3.15
CA PHE A 33 -1.73 -2.16 4.43
C PHE A 33 -3.08 -1.47 4.26
N ILE A 34 -4.13 -2.16 4.66
CA ILE A 34 -5.49 -1.63 4.63
C ILE A 34 -5.89 -1.38 6.08
N LEU A 35 -6.10 -0.11 6.44
CA LEU A 35 -6.68 0.30 7.71
C LEU A 35 -8.17 0.53 7.50
N ASP A 36 -8.99 -0.37 8.05
CA ASP A 36 -10.44 -0.22 8.03
C ASP A 36 -10.89 0.55 9.27
N ARG A 37 -11.37 1.78 9.09
CA ARG A 37 -11.90 2.61 10.17
C ARG A 37 -13.40 2.55 10.28
N GLU A 38 -14.07 2.11 9.21
CA GLU A 38 -15.51 1.90 9.20
C GLU A 38 -15.94 0.81 10.20
N HIS A 39 -15.23 -0.32 10.26
CA HIS A 39 -15.54 -1.41 11.19
C HIS A 39 -14.52 -1.53 12.35
N SER A 40 -13.98 -0.40 12.81
CA SER A 40 -13.07 -0.36 13.99
C SER A 40 -11.85 -1.30 13.87
N GLY A 41 -11.28 -1.44 12.67
CA GLY A 41 -10.07 -2.24 12.42
C GLY A 41 -10.30 -3.73 12.20
N LYS A 42 -11.54 -4.23 12.26
CA LYS A 42 -11.85 -5.66 12.10
C LYS A 42 -11.47 -6.21 10.72
N GLU A 43 -11.45 -5.37 9.70
CA GLU A 43 -11.08 -5.73 8.33
C GLU A 43 -9.73 -5.18 7.91
N ASN A 44 -8.82 -4.92 8.86
CA ASN A 44 -7.45 -4.58 8.51
C ASN A 44 -6.81 -5.73 7.75
N LYS A 45 -6.11 -5.41 6.65
CA LYS A 45 -5.42 -6.41 5.82
C LYS A 45 -3.98 -6.02 5.61
N ILE A 46 -3.12 -7.02 5.47
CA ILE A 46 -1.71 -6.81 5.23
C ILE A 46 -1.22 -7.77 4.18
N HIS A 47 -0.65 -7.21 3.13
CA HIS A 47 -0.13 -7.94 1.98
C HIS A 47 1.33 -7.56 1.77
N PHE A 48 2.18 -8.58 1.61
CA PHE A 48 3.58 -8.42 1.21
C PHE A 48 3.75 -9.01 -0.19
N ASP A 49 4.09 -8.15 -1.14
CA ASP A 49 4.15 -8.52 -2.55
C ASP A 49 5.59 -8.74 -3.01
N PHE A 50 5.83 -9.88 -3.64
CA PHE A 50 7.13 -10.31 -4.12
C PHE A 50 7.15 -10.34 -5.64
N TRP A 51 8.12 -9.65 -6.22
CA TRP A 51 8.42 -9.75 -7.64
C TRP A 51 9.22 -11.03 -7.91
N LEU A 52 8.83 -11.76 -8.95
CA LEU A 52 9.55 -12.93 -9.45
C LEU A 52 10.17 -12.58 -10.81
N PRO A 53 11.45 -12.15 -10.86
CA PRO A 53 12.09 -11.69 -12.10
C PRO A 53 12.05 -12.71 -13.24
N SER A 54 12.22 -13.99 -12.91
CA SER A 54 12.23 -15.09 -13.89
C SER A 54 10.87 -15.31 -14.55
N GLU A 55 9.78 -14.99 -13.85
CA GLU A 55 8.41 -15.22 -14.32
C GLU A 55 7.71 -13.92 -14.75
N LYS A 56 8.34 -12.77 -14.50
CA LYS A 56 7.78 -11.43 -14.73
C LYS A 56 6.38 -11.24 -14.12
N LYS A 57 6.18 -11.83 -12.93
CA LYS A 57 4.92 -11.77 -12.21
C LYS A 57 5.13 -11.47 -10.73
N MET A 58 4.04 -11.19 -10.05
CA MET A 58 4.01 -10.91 -8.62
C MET A 58 3.25 -12.01 -7.89
N ASN A 59 3.68 -12.33 -6.68
CA ASN A 59 2.89 -13.11 -5.74
C ASN A 59 2.81 -12.35 -4.41
N SER A 60 1.76 -12.57 -3.65
CA SER A 60 1.50 -11.85 -2.40
C SER A 60 1.39 -12.82 -1.23
N PHE A 61 1.74 -12.35 -0.04
CA PHE A 61 1.44 -13.02 1.21
C PHE A 61 0.49 -12.17 2.03
N ARG A 62 -0.65 -12.74 2.43
CA ARG A 62 -1.51 -12.14 3.45
C ARG A 62 -1.00 -12.50 4.84
N VAL A 63 -0.87 -11.52 5.73
CA VAL A 63 -0.27 -11.73 7.08
C VAL A 63 -1.04 -11.12 8.26
N ASP A 64 -2.23 -10.56 8.03
CA ASP A 64 -3.15 -10.12 9.09
C ASP A 64 -3.71 -11.26 9.97
N GLY A 65 -3.50 -12.53 9.59
CA GLY A 65 -3.89 -13.72 10.35
C GLY A 65 -2.84 -14.82 10.23
N LYS A 66 -3.26 -16.03 9.82
CA LYS A 66 -2.30 -17.04 9.36
C LYS A 66 -1.61 -16.53 8.09
N VAL A 67 -0.31 -16.81 7.95
CA VAL A 67 0.42 -16.47 6.72
C VAL A 67 -0.14 -17.30 5.57
N GLU A 68 -0.65 -16.63 4.54
CA GLU A 68 -1.27 -17.27 3.38
C GLU A 68 -0.65 -16.75 2.09
N PHE A 69 -0.24 -17.68 1.22
CA PHE A 69 0.27 -17.36 -0.11
C PHE A 69 -0.87 -17.12 -1.09
N MET A 70 -0.79 -16.05 -1.86
CA MET A 70 -1.79 -15.64 -2.85
C MET A 70 -1.10 -15.34 -4.19
N PRO A 71 -1.50 -16.00 -5.29
CA PRO A 71 -1.07 -15.57 -6.62
C PRO A 71 -1.68 -14.20 -6.93
N VAL A 72 -0.92 -13.31 -7.55
CA VAL A 72 -1.42 -12.01 -8.01
C VAL A 72 -1.26 -11.92 -9.53
N GLU A 73 -2.33 -11.53 -10.21
CA GLU A 73 -2.25 -11.18 -11.62
C GLU A 73 -1.50 -9.85 -11.74
N ASN A 74 -0.36 -9.87 -12.42
CA ASN A 74 0.39 -8.67 -12.71
C ASN A 74 0.02 -8.13 -14.09
N PHE A 75 -0.49 -6.91 -14.15
CA PHE A 75 -0.79 -6.20 -15.38
C PHE A 75 0.31 -5.20 -15.78
N GLU A 76 1.34 -5.01 -14.93
CA GLU A 76 2.43 -4.09 -15.21
C GLU A 76 3.55 -4.74 -16.03
N THR A 77 4.05 -3.99 -17.02
CA THR A 77 5.14 -4.43 -17.91
C THR A 77 6.53 -4.07 -17.38
N LYS A 78 6.63 -3.19 -16.38
CA LYS A 78 7.90 -2.75 -15.80
C LYS A 78 8.25 -3.58 -14.56
N PRO A 79 9.54 -3.88 -14.32
CA PRO A 79 9.98 -4.47 -13.07
C PRO A 79 9.74 -3.48 -11.92
N PHE A 80 9.20 -3.99 -10.81
CA PHE A 80 9.09 -3.22 -9.57
C PHE A 80 10.46 -3.09 -8.89
N GLU A 81 10.73 -1.98 -8.22
CA GLU A 81 11.95 -1.84 -7.43
C GLU A 81 11.85 -2.62 -6.10
N LYS A 82 12.99 -3.11 -5.60
CA LYS A 82 13.05 -3.82 -4.32
C LYS A 82 12.89 -2.83 -3.16
N VAL A 83 11.87 -3.01 -2.35
CA VAL A 83 11.61 -2.19 -1.15
C VAL A 83 12.63 -2.52 -0.05
N SER A 84 13.04 -1.51 0.74
CA SER A 84 13.87 -1.75 1.92
C SER A 84 13.05 -2.39 3.05
N VAL A 85 13.68 -3.26 3.82
CA VAL A 85 13.05 -3.96 4.96
C VAL A 85 13.54 -3.44 6.30
N GLU A 86 14.41 -2.42 6.30
CA GLU A 86 15.02 -1.84 7.50
C GLU A 86 14.13 -0.77 8.16
N HIS A 87 12.83 -0.78 7.85
CA HIS A 87 11.87 0.21 8.31
C HIS A 87 11.23 -0.19 9.64
N THR A 88 11.14 0.74 10.58
CA THR A 88 10.53 0.50 11.90
C THR A 88 9.24 1.30 12.11
N PHE A 89 8.67 1.84 11.03
CA PHE A 89 7.54 2.77 11.12
C PHE A 89 6.24 2.11 11.62
N ASN A 90 5.38 2.97 12.17
CA ASN A 90 4.04 2.61 12.59
C ASN A 90 2.99 3.39 11.77
N LEU A 91 1.98 2.69 11.26
CA LEU A 91 1.00 3.31 10.36
C LEU A 91 0.09 4.33 11.04
N GLU A 92 -0.15 4.21 12.35
CA GLU A 92 -0.95 5.18 13.10
C GLU A 92 -0.28 6.57 13.15
N ASP A 93 1.07 6.63 13.08
CA ASP A 93 1.79 7.90 13.05
C ASP A 93 1.51 8.64 11.73
N PHE A 94 1.52 7.91 10.62
CA PHE A 94 1.18 8.45 9.30
C PHE A 94 -0.31 8.76 9.17
N GLU A 95 -1.18 7.94 9.75
CA GLU A 95 -2.61 8.25 9.81
C GLU A 95 -2.85 9.58 10.54
N LYS A 96 -2.17 9.80 11.68
CA LYS A 96 -2.24 11.08 12.39
C LYS A 96 -1.75 12.24 11.52
N MET A 97 -0.61 12.08 10.85
CA MET A 97 -0.07 13.09 9.92
C MET A 97 -1.07 13.45 8.81
N ILE A 98 -1.79 12.47 8.28
CA ILE A 98 -2.84 12.67 7.27
C ILE A 98 -4.04 13.41 7.87
N MET A 99 -4.48 13.06 9.07
CA MET A 99 -5.61 13.73 9.74
C MET A 99 -5.30 15.19 10.07
N ASP A 100 -4.07 15.47 10.54
CA ASP A 100 -3.60 16.84 10.81
C ASP A 100 -3.62 17.65 9.50
N LYS A 101 -3.09 17.09 8.41
CA LYS A 101 -3.10 17.73 7.07
C LYS A 101 -4.50 17.97 6.52
N MET A 102 -5.43 17.03 6.72
CA MET A 102 -6.84 17.22 6.35
C MET A 102 -7.47 18.40 7.10
N THR A 103 -7.12 18.58 8.37
CA THR A 103 -7.62 19.68 9.20
C THR A 103 -7.09 21.02 8.69
N GLU A 104 -5.79 21.10 8.41
CA GLU A 104 -5.14 22.28 7.81
C GLU A 104 -5.79 22.69 6.49
N GLU A 105 -6.08 21.72 5.62
CA GLU A 105 -6.70 21.95 4.31
C GLU A 105 -8.24 22.05 4.35
N LYS A 106 -8.84 22.05 5.55
CA LYS A 106 -10.29 22.15 5.76
C LYS A 106 -11.08 21.09 4.98
N ILE A 107 -10.54 19.88 4.92
CA ILE A 107 -11.16 18.76 4.23
C ILE A 107 -12.19 18.12 5.16
N ASN A 108 -13.46 18.35 4.85
CA ASN A 108 -14.56 17.71 5.55
C ASN A 108 -14.71 16.23 5.14
N GLY A 109 -15.18 15.41 6.08
CA GLY A 109 -15.43 13.99 5.89
C GLY A 109 -14.63 13.14 6.87
N ARG A 110 -15.17 11.97 7.22
CA ARG A 110 -14.48 10.98 8.06
C ARG A 110 -13.79 9.96 7.16
N ILE A 111 -12.54 9.63 7.47
CA ILE A 111 -11.84 8.51 6.86
C ILE A 111 -12.57 7.21 7.22
N GLN A 112 -13.01 6.46 6.21
CA GLN A 112 -13.59 5.13 6.35
C GLN A 112 -12.53 4.04 6.19
N LYS A 113 -11.57 4.29 5.29
CA LYS A 113 -10.53 3.31 4.95
C LYS A 113 -9.28 4.01 4.44
N LEU A 114 -8.11 3.54 4.82
CA LEU A 114 -6.81 3.95 4.26
C LEU A 114 -6.11 2.75 3.66
N LEU A 115 -5.65 2.90 2.42
CA LEU A 115 -4.80 1.93 1.73
C LEU A 115 -3.40 2.53 1.65
N PHE A 116 -2.47 2.03 2.44
CA PHE A 116 -1.06 2.38 2.39
C PHE A 116 -0.33 1.37 1.51
N SER A 117 0.31 1.84 0.44
CA SER A 117 1.20 1.03 -0.39
C SER A 117 2.63 1.52 -0.21
N LEU A 118 3.46 0.71 0.44
CA LEU A 118 4.90 0.91 0.49
C LEU A 118 5.49 0.51 -0.85
N GLN A 119 6.11 1.46 -1.54
CA GLN A 119 6.72 1.25 -2.85
C GLN A 119 8.08 1.95 -2.90
N ARG A 120 8.96 1.45 -3.76
CA ARG A 120 10.23 2.10 -4.06
C ARG A 120 10.22 2.70 -5.45
N SER A 121 10.74 3.91 -5.57
CA SER A 121 10.95 4.57 -6.86
C SER A 121 12.22 5.39 -6.84
N ASN A 122 13.06 5.21 -7.86
CA ASN A 122 14.35 5.90 -7.99
C ASN A 122 15.23 5.74 -6.73
N GLY A 123 15.21 4.54 -6.15
CA GLY A 123 16.01 4.25 -4.98
C GLY A 123 15.47 4.78 -3.65
N LYS A 124 14.28 5.41 -3.62
CA LYS A 124 13.66 5.95 -2.39
C LYS A 124 12.34 5.25 -2.08
N ASP A 125 12.07 5.04 -0.80
CA ASP A 125 10.86 4.37 -0.33
C ASP A 125 9.76 5.39 0.05
N PHE A 126 8.55 5.13 -0.43
CA PHE A 126 7.38 5.99 -0.25
C PHE A 126 6.18 5.18 0.24
N LEU A 127 5.34 5.81 1.05
CA LEU A 127 3.96 5.34 1.25
C LEU A 127 3.04 6.14 0.33
N ILE A 128 2.46 5.44 -0.64
CA ILE A 128 1.36 5.95 -1.46
C ILE A 128 0.07 5.57 -0.76
N VAL A 129 -0.67 6.57 -0.31
CA VAL A 129 -1.87 6.38 0.51
C VAL A 129 -3.10 6.82 -0.26
N THR A 130 -4.11 5.96 -0.32
CA THR A 130 -5.46 6.33 -0.75
C THR A 130 -6.41 6.26 0.44
N GLY A 131 -6.98 7.40 0.82
CA GLY A 131 -8.00 7.48 1.86
C GLY A 131 -9.39 7.64 1.26
N PHE A 132 -10.32 6.79 1.71
CA PHE A 132 -11.73 6.86 1.34
C PHE A 132 -12.49 7.61 2.43
N LEU A 133 -13.21 8.66 2.02
CA LEU A 133 -14.02 9.47 2.92
C LEU A 133 -15.50 9.09 2.82
N ASN A 134 -16.23 9.23 3.91
CA ASN A 134 -17.67 8.93 3.98
C ASN A 134 -18.57 9.81 3.10
N ASN A 135 -18.06 10.92 2.58
CA ASN A 135 -18.79 11.86 1.73
C ASN A 135 -18.50 11.66 0.23
N LEU A 136 -18.13 10.44 -0.18
CA LEU A 136 -17.70 10.10 -1.56
C LEU A 136 -16.45 10.88 -2.03
N GLY A 137 -15.73 11.49 -1.09
CA GLY A 137 -14.42 12.06 -1.32
C GLY A 137 -13.32 11.00 -1.22
N LEU A 138 -12.20 11.26 -1.89
CA LEU A 138 -10.96 10.55 -1.69
C LEU A 138 -9.83 11.53 -1.43
N ILE A 139 -8.83 11.05 -0.71
CA ILE A 139 -7.53 11.70 -0.61
C ILE A 139 -6.48 10.76 -1.20
N LYS A 140 -5.53 11.34 -1.92
CA LYS A 140 -4.27 10.70 -2.31
C LYS A 140 -3.15 11.42 -1.60
N VAL A 141 -2.30 10.67 -0.93
CA VAL A 141 -1.20 11.23 -0.15
C VAL A 141 0.06 10.44 -0.48
N ASN A 142 1.13 11.11 -0.84
CA ASN A 142 2.45 10.50 -0.94
C ASN A 142 3.28 10.95 0.25
N ILE A 143 3.86 10.00 0.96
CA ILE A 143 4.68 10.24 2.14
C ILE A 143 6.08 9.69 1.85
N SER A 144 7.10 10.52 2.04
CA SER A 144 8.49 10.08 2.03
C SER A 144 8.81 9.41 3.36
N ILE A 145 9.25 8.14 3.33
CA ILE A 145 9.67 7.43 4.54
C ILE A 145 10.97 8.02 5.10
N GLU A 146 11.92 8.33 4.22
CA GLU A 146 13.22 8.89 4.59
C GLU A 146 13.09 10.27 5.26
N GLU A 147 12.22 11.12 4.72
CA GLU A 147 12.02 12.49 5.22
C GLU A 147 10.92 12.58 6.28
N ASN A 148 10.22 11.46 6.53
CA ASN A 148 9.08 11.34 7.43
C ASN A 148 8.05 12.48 7.27
N LYS A 149 7.65 12.77 6.03
CA LYS A 149 6.75 13.89 5.72
C LYS A 149 5.86 13.61 4.51
N ILE A 150 4.69 14.24 4.49
CA ILE A 150 3.83 14.33 3.31
C ILE A 150 4.55 15.18 2.24
N ILE A 151 4.76 14.60 1.07
CA ILE A 151 5.38 15.28 -0.09
C ILE A 151 4.35 15.71 -1.13
N ASP A 152 3.20 15.04 -1.16
CA ASP A 152 2.08 15.35 -2.04
C ASP A 152 0.77 15.00 -1.33
N PHE A 153 -0.24 15.86 -1.47
CA PHE A 153 -1.54 15.69 -0.86
C PHE A 153 -2.61 16.23 -1.81
N GLU A 154 -3.52 15.36 -2.24
CA GLU A 154 -4.55 15.71 -3.21
C GLU A 154 -5.91 15.19 -2.75
N LYS A 155 -6.92 16.06 -2.75
CA LYS A 155 -8.32 15.66 -2.62
C LYS A 155 -8.95 15.45 -4.00
N LYS A 156 -9.59 14.31 -4.22
CA LYS A 156 -10.40 14.03 -5.42
C LYS A 156 -11.85 13.71 -5.05
N SER A 157 -12.79 14.02 -5.93
CA SER A 157 -14.14 13.47 -5.85
C SER A 157 -14.22 12.14 -6.60
N PHE A 158 -15.02 11.19 -6.10
CA PHE A 158 -15.31 9.95 -6.84
C PHE A 158 -15.86 10.25 -8.25
N PHE A 159 -16.67 11.31 -8.38
CA PHE A 159 -17.23 11.74 -9.66
C PHE A 159 -16.18 12.25 -10.66
N ASP A 160 -15.10 12.88 -10.18
CA ASP A 160 -14.02 13.36 -11.04
C ASP A 160 -13.26 12.19 -11.67
N MET A 161 -13.08 11.11 -10.90
CA MET A 161 -12.46 9.88 -11.42
C MET A 161 -13.34 9.19 -12.47
N MET A 162 -14.66 9.12 -12.27
CA MET A 162 -15.58 8.51 -13.25
C MET A 162 -15.59 9.26 -14.59
N LYS A 163 -15.46 10.59 -14.58
CA LYS A 163 -15.38 11.40 -15.81
C LYS A 163 -14.12 11.07 -16.63
N ILE A 164 -12.99 10.83 -15.97
CA ILE A 164 -11.72 10.47 -16.63
C ILE A 164 -11.83 9.11 -17.34
N VAL A 165 -12.52 8.14 -16.73
CA VAL A 165 -12.73 6.81 -17.34
C VAL A 165 -13.62 6.88 -18.59
N LYS A 166 -14.68 7.70 -18.56
CA LYS A 166 -15.54 7.90 -19.75
C LYS A 166 -14.84 8.66 -20.88
N GLY A 167 -13.91 9.56 -20.56
CA GLY A 167 -13.16 10.34 -21.55
C GLY A 167 -12.13 9.52 -22.36
N LYS A 168 -11.59 8.43 -21.80
CA LYS A 168 -10.64 7.55 -22.51
C LYS A 168 -11.32 6.55 -23.47
N GLY A 169 -12.65 6.45 -23.45
CA GLY A 169 -13.45 5.58 -24.33
C GLY A 169 -13.93 6.26 -25.62
N LYS A 170 -13.68 7.56 -25.82
CA LYS A 170 -13.95 8.27 -27.07
C LYS A 170 -12.64 8.68 -27.73
N LYS A 171 -11.99 7.73 -28.40
CA LYS A 171 -11.26 8.01 -29.63
C LYS A 171 -12.04 7.32 -30.73
N GLU A 172 -12.87 8.10 -31.41
CA GLU A 172 -13.36 7.78 -32.76
C GLU A 172 -12.18 7.77 -33.75
#